data_AF-Q702C8-F1
#
_entry.id   AF-Q702C8-F1
#
_cell.length_a   1.000
_cell.length_b   1.000
_cell.length_c   1.000
_cell.angle_alpha   90.00
_cell.angle_beta   90.00
_cell.angle_gamma   90.00
#
_symmetry.space_group_name_H-M   'P 1'
#
loop_
_entity.id
_entity.type
_entity.pdbx_description
1 polymer ?
#
loop_
_entity_poly.entity_id
_entity_poly.type
_entity_poly.pdbx_seq_one_letter_code
_entity_poly.pdbx_strand_id
1 'polypeptide(L)'
;MVRILKGDGNEYSKDENKKTEIDPLKTLSQEVRLLLDSVKAKGIITTLNVDEENGIVRIYSNNTNELKRALSAVSEILDLAYSTTEHHPYSLLLYHSTEILRSILDAWEDTLAADGLSEIAWRIDEIRSNIDRISISDQ
;
A
#
# COMPACT_ATOMS: atom_id res chain seq x y z
N MET A 1 -29.50 -13.16 -61.65
CA MET A 1 -30.90 -12.73 -61.92
C MET A 1 -31.37 -11.97 -60.70
N VAL A 2 -31.56 -10.65 -60.84
CA VAL A 2 -31.85 -9.72 -59.74
C VAL A 2 -33.35 -9.68 -59.49
N ARG A 3 -33.77 -9.85 -58.22
CA ARG A 3 -35.02 -9.32 -57.60
C ARG A 3 -34.88 -9.44 -56.07
N ILE A 4 -35.33 -8.56 -55.18
CA ILE A 4 -35.81 -7.16 -55.12
C ILE A 4 -35.54 -6.76 -53.65
N LEU A 5 -35.03 -5.55 -53.39
CA LEU A 5 -34.92 -4.97 -52.03
C LEU A 5 -36.21 -4.23 -51.65
N LYS A 6 -36.77 -4.58 -50.49
CA LYS A 6 -37.62 -3.78 -49.58
C LYS A 6 -37.31 -4.36 -48.19
N GLY A 7 -37.01 -3.61 -47.15
CA GLY A 7 -37.60 -2.36 -46.66
C GLY A 7 -37.71 -2.56 -45.14
N ASP A 8 -37.48 -1.50 -44.39
CA ASP A 8 -37.45 -1.44 -42.92
C ASP A 8 -36.13 -1.89 -42.29
N GLY A 9 -35.16 -0.97 -42.36
CA GLY A 9 -33.88 -1.02 -41.67
C GLY A 9 -34.04 -0.83 -40.15
N ASN A 10 -34.66 -1.81 -39.49
CA ASN A 10 -34.41 -2.05 -38.09
C ASN A 10 -33.21 -3.00 -38.00
N GLU A 11 -32.01 -2.42 -37.91
CA GLU A 11 -30.89 -3.13 -37.30
C GLU A 11 -31.33 -3.54 -35.89
N TYR A 12 -31.40 -4.85 -35.67
CA TYR A 12 -31.45 -5.40 -34.32
C TYR A 12 -30.21 -4.90 -33.60
N SER A 13 -30.39 -3.87 -32.75
CA SER A 13 -29.45 -3.54 -31.69
C SER A 13 -29.22 -4.83 -30.92
N LYS A 14 -28.08 -5.46 -31.15
CA LYS A 14 -27.52 -6.39 -30.20
C LYS A 14 -27.15 -5.55 -28.98
N ASP A 15 -28.09 -5.41 -28.05
CA ASP A 15 -27.75 -5.17 -26.66
C ASP A 15 -27.01 -6.42 -26.16
N GLU A 16 -25.74 -6.50 -26.54
CA GLU A 16 -24.77 -7.35 -25.87
C GLU A 16 -24.73 -6.86 -24.43
N ASN A 17 -25.32 -7.67 -23.56
CA ASN A 17 -25.13 -7.69 -22.11
C ASN A 17 -23.73 -7.18 -21.74
N LYS A 18 -23.59 -5.86 -21.50
CA LYS A 18 -22.52 -5.32 -20.67
C LYS A 18 -22.83 -5.85 -19.28
N LYS A 19 -22.33 -7.05 -18.97
CA LYS A 19 -22.04 -7.41 -17.58
C LYS A 19 -21.18 -6.26 -17.07
N THR A 20 -21.77 -5.39 -16.27
CA THR A 20 -21.04 -4.36 -15.54
C THR A 20 -20.00 -5.12 -14.72
N GLU A 21 -18.75 -5.06 -15.17
CA GLU A 21 -17.63 -5.61 -14.44
C GLU A 21 -17.62 -4.92 -13.08
N ILE A 22 -17.85 -5.71 -12.03
CA ILE A 22 -17.91 -5.19 -10.67
C ILE A 22 -16.48 -4.84 -10.29
N ASP A 23 -16.21 -3.55 -10.12
CA ASP A 23 -14.95 -3.08 -9.55
C ASP A 23 -14.90 -3.53 -8.07
N PRO A 24 -14.01 -4.47 -7.71
CA PRO A 24 -13.97 -5.03 -6.37
C PRO A 24 -13.60 -3.99 -5.31
N LEU A 25 -12.69 -3.05 -5.65
CA LEU A 25 -12.24 -2.02 -4.72
C LEU A 25 -13.34 -0.99 -4.48
N LYS A 26 -14.04 -0.58 -5.55
CA LYS A 26 -15.20 0.31 -5.43
C LYS A 26 -16.32 -0.33 -4.61
N THR A 27 -16.57 -1.62 -4.81
CA THR A 27 -17.57 -2.36 -4.05
C THR A 27 -17.18 -2.45 -2.58
N LEU A 28 -15.95 -2.88 -2.27
CA LEU A 28 -15.41 -2.97 -0.92
C LEU A 28 -15.46 -1.61 -0.21
N SER A 29 -14.95 -0.56 -0.84
CA SER A 29 -14.92 0.78 -0.25
C SER A 29 -16.32 1.33 0.03
N GLN A 30 -17.29 1.02 -0.83
CA GLN A 30 -18.69 1.41 -0.60
C GLN A 30 -19.30 0.63 0.58
N GLU A 31 -19.08 -0.68 0.67
CA GLU A 31 -19.56 -1.49 1.79
C GLU A 31 -18.94 -1.05 3.12
N VAL A 32 -17.64 -0.76 3.12
CA VAL A 32 -16.94 -0.21 4.29
C VAL A 32 -17.54 1.13 4.70
N ARG A 33 -17.86 2.04 3.76
CA ARG A 33 -18.50 3.33 4.10
C ARG A 33 -19.82 3.14 4.84
N LEU A 34 -20.67 2.22 4.37
CA LEU A 34 -21.95 1.91 5.02
C LEU A 34 -21.74 1.37 6.44
N LEU A 35 -20.74 0.51 6.64
CA LEU A 35 -20.37 0.03 7.97
C LEU A 35 -19.91 1.20 8.87
N LEU A 36 -19.07 2.09 8.36
CA LEU A 36 -18.54 3.23 9.12
C LEU A 36 -19.63 4.23 9.53
N ASP A 37 -20.68 4.41 8.72
CA ASP A 37 -21.84 5.21 9.12
C ASP A 37 -22.54 4.63 10.36
N SER A 38 -22.66 3.29 10.45
CA SER A 38 -23.22 2.62 11.62
C SER A 38 -22.30 2.72 12.86
N VAL A 39 -20.99 2.75 12.66
CA VAL A 39 -19.98 2.95 13.71
C VAL A 39 -20.02 4.39 14.22
N LYS A 40 -20.16 5.37 13.31
CA LYS A 40 -20.31 6.78 13.63
C LYS A 40 -21.56 7.06 14.47
N ALA A 41 -22.67 6.37 14.21
CA ALA A 41 -23.89 6.48 15.02
C ALA A 41 -23.69 6.05 16.49
N LYS A 42 -22.64 5.27 16.80
CA LYS A 42 -22.23 4.90 18.17
C LYS A 42 -21.27 5.89 18.82
N GLY A 43 -20.99 7.02 18.17
CA GLY A 43 -20.07 8.05 18.66
C GLY A 43 -18.59 7.79 18.38
N ILE A 44 -18.27 6.74 17.61
CA ILE A 44 -16.88 6.41 17.25
C ILE A 44 -16.52 7.18 15.98
N ILE A 45 -15.46 7.98 16.04
CA ILE A 45 -14.97 8.74 14.89
C ILE A 45 -13.90 7.91 14.17
N THR A 46 -14.07 7.75 12.86
CA THR A 46 -13.16 7.01 11.98
C THR A 46 -12.87 7.79 10.70
N THR A 47 -11.73 7.51 10.08
CA THR A 47 -11.34 8.01 8.76
C THR A 47 -11.14 6.83 7.81
N LEU A 48 -11.68 6.96 6.60
CA LEU A 48 -11.48 6.01 5.51
C LEU A 48 -10.52 6.60 4.49
N ASN A 49 -9.49 5.85 4.13
CA ASN A 49 -8.59 6.15 3.03
C ASN A 49 -8.65 5.00 2.02
N VAL A 50 -8.88 5.33 0.75
CA VAL A 50 -8.89 4.37 -0.35
C VAL A 50 -7.72 4.74 -1.25
N ASP A 51 -6.85 3.76 -1.47
CA ASP A 51 -5.66 3.83 -2.29
C ASP A 51 -5.94 3.01 -3.54
N GLU A 52 -6.43 3.68 -4.58
CA GLU A 52 -6.92 3.03 -5.81
C GLU A 52 -5.79 2.35 -6.58
N GLU A 53 -4.60 2.95 -6.59
CA GLU A 53 -3.43 2.43 -7.27
C GLU A 53 -2.98 1.09 -6.67
N ASN A 54 -2.93 1.01 -5.33
CA ASN A 54 -2.48 -0.19 -4.64
C ASN A 54 -3.61 -1.15 -4.25
N GLY A 55 -4.87 -0.80 -4.52
CA GLY A 55 -6.03 -1.61 -4.16
C GLY A 55 -6.29 -1.72 -2.66
N ILE A 56 -5.90 -0.72 -1.86
CA ILE A 56 -5.94 -0.79 -0.40
C ILE A 56 -7.06 0.09 0.16
N VAL A 57 -7.79 -0.45 1.14
CA VAL A 57 -8.73 0.31 1.97
C VAL A 57 -8.20 0.35 3.40
N ARG A 58 -7.88 1.54 3.90
CA ARG A 58 -7.39 1.77 5.27
C ARG A 58 -8.43 2.49 6.10
N ILE A 59 -8.67 2.00 7.31
CA ILE A 59 -9.59 2.59 8.28
C ILE A 59 -8.77 2.98 9.52
N TYR A 60 -8.85 4.25 9.90
CA TYR A 60 -8.20 4.78 11.09
C TYR A 60 -9.25 5.19 12.11
N SER A 61 -8.99 4.95 13.39
CA SER A 61 -9.80 5.53 14.46
C SER A 61 -9.28 6.92 14.83
N ASN A 62 -10.07 7.69 15.56
CA ASN A 62 -9.65 9.02 16.04
C ASN A 62 -8.47 9.02 17.03
N ASN A 63 -8.04 7.85 17.54
CA ASN A 63 -6.85 7.75 18.39
C ASN A 63 -5.53 7.64 17.59
N THR A 64 -5.64 7.59 16.26
CA THR A 64 -4.51 7.50 15.34
C THR A 64 -4.06 8.91 14.92
N ASN A 65 -2.76 9.17 15.00
CA ASN A 65 -2.12 10.36 14.41
C ASN A 65 -1.15 9.94 13.30
N GLU A 66 -0.54 10.91 12.63
CA GLU A 66 0.39 10.71 11.51
C GLU A 66 1.59 9.84 11.92
N LEU A 67 2.14 10.05 13.13
CA LEU A 67 3.28 9.28 13.64
C LEU A 67 2.92 7.79 13.78
N LYS A 68 1.78 7.47 14.40
CA LYS A 68 1.30 6.08 14.52
C LYS A 68 1.06 5.42 13.16
N ARG A 69 0.61 6.20 12.17
CA ARG A 69 0.42 5.70 10.80
C ARG A 69 1.76 5.40 10.13
N ALA A 70 2.75 6.28 10.31
CA ALA A 70 4.09 6.08 9.79
C ALA A 70 4.75 4.84 10.42
N LEU A 71 4.65 4.65 11.74
CA LEU A 71 5.14 3.45 12.44
C LEU A 71 4.47 2.16 11.95
N SER A 72 3.15 2.20 11.69
CA SER A 72 2.43 1.07 11.08
C SER A 72 2.96 0.74 9.69
N ALA A 73 3.17 1.75 8.84
CA ALA A 73 3.70 1.56 7.49
C ALA A 73 5.14 1.03 7.49
N VAL A 74 6.00 1.52 8.41
CA VAL A 74 7.35 0.97 8.61
C VAL A 74 7.30 -0.51 8.99
N SER A 75 6.34 -0.93 9.81
CA SER A 75 6.15 -2.34 10.17
C SER A 75 5.78 -3.20 8.96
N GLU A 76 4.90 -2.72 8.08
CA GLU A 76 4.54 -3.42 6.83
C GLU A 76 5.77 -3.60 5.91
N ILE A 77 6.66 -2.60 5.83
CA ILE A 77 7.89 -2.67 5.04
C ILE A 77 8.89 -3.66 5.67
N LEU A 78 9.00 -3.70 7.01
CA LEU A 78 9.83 -4.70 7.69
C LEU A 78 9.32 -6.12 7.43
N ASP A 79 8.00 -6.34 7.50
CA ASP A 79 7.40 -7.63 7.21
C ASP A 79 7.73 -8.08 5.78
N LEU A 80 7.75 -7.17 4.81
CA LEU A 80 8.20 -7.46 3.44
C LEU A 80 9.69 -7.83 3.39
N ALA A 81 10.53 -7.09 4.12
CA ALA A 81 11.96 -7.37 4.23
C ALA A 81 12.24 -8.77 4.83
N TYR A 82 11.45 -9.19 5.82
CA TYR A 82 11.62 -10.49 6.50
C TYR A 82 10.95 -11.68 5.80
N SER A 83 9.76 -11.50 5.20
CA SER A 83 8.92 -12.64 4.78
C SER A 83 9.24 -13.20 3.40
N THR A 84 9.59 -12.33 2.43
CA THR A 84 9.52 -12.70 1.01
C THR A 84 10.77 -12.29 0.22
N THR A 85 11.70 -11.56 0.84
CA THR A 85 12.85 -10.98 0.14
C THR A 85 14.21 -11.46 0.65
N GLU A 86 14.32 -12.45 1.55
CA GLU A 86 15.65 -13.00 1.93
C GLU A 86 16.54 -13.38 0.73
N HIS A 87 15.95 -13.64 -0.44
CA HIS A 87 16.66 -13.92 -1.69
C HIS A 87 16.69 -12.77 -2.72
N HIS A 88 15.99 -11.66 -2.47
CA HIS A 88 16.04 -10.48 -3.35
C HIS A 88 17.33 -9.69 -3.10
N PRO A 89 18.08 -9.25 -4.13
CA PRO A 89 19.35 -8.54 -3.94
C PRO A 89 19.23 -7.26 -3.12
N TYR A 90 18.04 -6.66 -3.05
CA TYR A 90 17.79 -5.40 -2.32
C TYR A 90 17.17 -5.57 -0.94
N SER A 91 16.96 -6.79 -0.45
CA SER A 91 16.28 -7.00 0.84
C SER A 91 17.05 -6.47 2.03
N LEU A 92 18.37 -6.64 2.05
CA LEU A 92 19.21 -6.06 3.09
C LEU A 92 19.21 -4.53 3.03
N LEU A 93 19.18 -3.94 1.83
CA LEU A 93 19.02 -2.48 1.68
C LEU A 93 17.68 -2.01 2.24
N LEU A 94 16.59 -2.71 1.92
CA LEU A 94 15.26 -2.41 2.42
C LEU A 94 15.20 -2.56 3.95
N TYR A 95 15.75 -3.66 4.47
CA TYR A 95 15.81 -3.96 5.90
C TYR A 95 16.53 -2.85 6.69
N HIS A 96 17.79 -2.56 6.35
CA HIS A 96 18.57 -1.56 7.07
C HIS A 96 17.96 -0.16 6.97
N SER A 97 17.44 0.21 5.79
CA SER A 97 16.77 1.51 5.61
C SER A 97 15.52 1.63 6.47
N THR A 98 14.73 0.56 6.54
CA THR A 98 13.47 0.55 7.29
C THR A 98 13.69 0.56 8.79
N GLU A 99 14.73 -0.12 9.27
CA GLU A 99 15.13 -0.07 10.69
C GLU A 99 15.69 1.29 11.11
N ILE A 100 16.37 2.01 10.21
CA ILE A 100 16.74 3.41 10.44
C ILE A 100 15.47 4.27 10.58
N LEU A 101 14.51 4.13 9.66
CA LEU A 101 13.22 4.85 9.73
C LEU A 101 12.51 4.53 11.05
N ARG A 102 12.46 3.26 11.45
CA ARG A 102 11.89 2.84 12.72
C ARG A 102 12.55 3.52 13.91
N SER A 103 13.88 3.50 13.97
CA SER A 103 14.65 4.12 15.06
C SER A 103 14.38 5.62 15.18
N ILE A 104 14.26 6.33 14.04
CA ILE A 104 13.92 7.76 14.01
C ILE A 104 12.49 8.01 14.48
N LEU A 105 11.53 7.20 14.04
CA LEU A 105 10.12 7.38 14.39
C LEU A 105 9.82 6.97 15.84
N ASP A 106 10.48 5.94 16.37
CA ASP A 106 10.34 5.52 17.77
C ASP A 106 10.85 6.61 18.73
N ALA A 107 11.90 7.34 18.32
CA ALA A 107 12.45 8.47 19.09
C ALA A 107 11.85 9.84 18.69
N TRP A 108 10.77 9.89 17.90
CA TRP A 108 10.29 11.14 17.27
C TRP A 108 9.95 12.26 18.25
N GLU A 109 9.35 11.91 19.39
CA GLU A 109 8.96 12.86 20.45
C GLU A 109 10.05 13.04 21.51
N ASP A 110 11.16 12.31 21.39
CA ASP A 110 12.26 12.27 22.35
C ASP A 110 13.59 12.64 21.68
N THR A 111 14.69 12.60 22.45
CA THR A 111 16.03 12.74 21.88
C THR A 111 16.58 11.37 21.53
N LEU A 112 17.04 11.21 20.29
CA LEU A 112 17.76 10.00 19.88
C LEU A 112 19.06 9.88 20.69
N ALA A 113 19.13 8.86 21.53
CA ALA A 113 20.27 8.61 22.40
C ALA A 113 21.50 8.14 21.60
N ALA A 114 22.67 8.20 22.23
CA ALA A 114 23.95 7.92 21.59
C ALA A 114 24.07 6.48 21.05
N ASP A 115 23.42 5.54 21.72
CA ASP A 115 23.25 4.15 21.26
C ASP A 115 22.40 4.09 19.99
N GLY A 116 21.27 4.79 19.95
CA GLY A 116 20.42 4.91 18.76
C GLY A 116 21.15 5.54 17.57
N LEU A 117 21.95 6.58 17.81
CA LEU A 117 22.80 7.18 16.76
C LEU A 117 23.88 6.21 16.26
N SER A 118 24.48 5.43 17.17
CA SER A 118 25.49 4.42 16.83
C SER A 118 24.88 3.28 16.01
N GLU A 119 23.66 2.85 16.36
CA GLU A 119 22.92 1.84 15.62
C GLU A 119 22.57 2.31 14.20
N ILE A 120 22.11 3.56 14.05
CA ILE A 120 21.87 4.15 12.71
C ILE A 120 23.17 4.20 11.91
N ALA A 121 24.29 4.60 12.52
CA ALA A 121 25.58 4.65 11.84
C ALA A 121 26.02 3.27 11.36
N TRP A 122 25.89 2.24 12.21
CA TRP A 122 26.19 0.86 11.83
C TRP A 122 25.31 0.39 10.66
N ARG A 123 24.01 0.69 10.68
CA ARG A 123 23.09 0.34 9.58
C ARG A 123 23.45 1.04 8.27
N ILE A 124 23.95 2.28 8.33
CA ILE A 124 24.45 2.99 7.14
C ILE A 124 25.68 2.27 6.55
N ASP A 125 26.58 1.78 7.39
CA ASP A 125 27.74 1.00 6.94
C ASP A 125 27.31 -0.32 6.29
N GLU A 126 26.30 -1.00 6.84
CA GLU A 126 25.71 -2.19 6.23
C GLU A 126 25.07 -1.88 4.87
N ILE A 127 24.30 -0.78 4.75
CA ILE A 127 23.76 -0.33 3.46
C ILE A 127 24.88 -0.16 2.44
N ARG A 128 25.97 0.54 2.81
CA ARG A 128 27.12 0.74 1.92
C ARG A 128 27.75 -0.59 1.50
N SER A 129 28.02 -1.49 2.45
CA SER A 129 28.60 -2.80 2.14
C SER A 129 27.70 -3.62 1.21
N ASN A 130 26.39 -3.52 1.35
CA ASN A 130 25.44 -4.24 0.50
C ASN A 130 25.40 -3.67 -0.93
N ILE A 131 25.43 -2.33 -1.09
CA ILE A 131 25.54 -1.69 -2.40
C ILE A 131 26.81 -2.15 -3.14
N ASP A 132 27.94 -2.20 -2.44
CA ASP A 132 29.21 -2.63 -3.03
C ASP A 132 29.14 -4.09 -3.51
N ARG A 133 28.53 -4.99 -2.75
CA ARG A 133 28.35 -6.40 -3.12
C ARG A 133 27.49 -6.56 -4.38
N ILE A 134 26.39 -5.83 -4.46
CA ILE A 134 25.49 -5.85 -5.62
C ILE A 134 26.23 -5.34 -6.87
N SER A 135 26.96 -4.23 -6.72
CA SER A 135 27.70 -3.60 -7.82
C SER A 135 28.81 -4.49 -8.39
N ILE A 136 29.38 -5.37 -7.57
CA ILE A 136 30.37 -6.38 -7.98
C ILE A 136 29.69 -7.57 -8.67
N SER A 137 28.48 -7.97 -8.28
CA SER A 137 27.78 -9.10 -8.90
C SER A 137 27.21 -8.81 -10.29
N ASP A 138 27.10 -7.54 -10.68
CA ASP A 138 26.61 -7.10 -11.99
C ASP A 138 27.75 -6.95 -13.05
N GLN A 139 29.00 -7.24 -12.69
CA GLN A 139 30.19 -7.21 -13.57
C GLN A 139 30.70 -8.61 -13.91
#